data_AF-A0A4R9JXY8-F1
#
_entry.id   AF-A0A4R9JXY8-F1
#
_cell.length_a   1.000
_cell.length_b   1.000
_cell.length_c   1.000
_cell.angle_alpha   90.00
_cell.angle_beta   90.00
_cell.angle_gamma   90.00
#
_symmetry.space_group_name_H-M   'P 1'
#
loop_
_entity.id
_entity.type
_entity.pdbx_description
1 polymer ?
#
loop_
_entity_poly.entity_id
_entity_poly.type
_entity_poly.pdbx_seq_one_letter_code
_entity_poly.pdbx_strand_id
1 'polypeptide(L)'
;MLLKLKTPVLLVTMSIAMSTVVNCGQELPLQELAIAKTQVERAEKLKAEEYSPDEFQEAKKSLIQANEYAAEEKASDSKKSADYAISKAYDALEKTLPKLTAKTREEAVANLDAADEANAAESSPEEFKKATELKNAGDAKLTSADASLAAYLREENDEKAKEAKRDQALGEYEEAYNLYLESKKSGQDAKAVSLEKSDAIRKSADEVDANLQKAGRYYNGSNPAVEEEKARIQAAYADIEAGKLKAADEKIKTARAASVPLLAASVKDHAKDRNSQARDVVEDANVRFSDLKSDALQKSPATKDAYSSAQENLGAANESLASSSNLYEQEKYEDSLAQSEESIRLAEISIDQVETLKLNGLATPSDTKKKDRATTVKEDGNKSDTTETTEVTSDTSNEGGSSNLKDLGKGWKQYTVSKSNPADCLWRIAEKTDVYNDSKLWPRIFEANRGKIKNKNLIYPRQKLNIPPKSGKIGSPPRK
;
A
#
# COMPACT_ATOMS: atom_id res chain seq x y z
N MET A 1 -53.73 33.76 -96.30
CA MET A 1 -53.74 32.29 -96.46
C MET A 1 -54.34 31.71 -95.17
N LEU A 2 -55.64 31.38 -95.13
CA LEU A 2 -56.26 30.11 -95.60
C LEU A 2 -55.64 28.92 -94.84
N LEU A 3 -56.33 28.09 -94.06
CA LEU A 3 -57.74 27.67 -93.92
C LEU A 3 -57.96 27.25 -92.44
N LYS A 4 -59.02 27.57 -91.67
CA LYS A 4 -60.46 27.27 -91.78
C LYS A 4 -60.81 25.83 -92.18
N LEU A 5 -61.14 24.99 -91.20
CA LEU A 5 -62.21 23.99 -91.34
C LEU A 5 -63.25 24.18 -90.22
N LYS A 6 -64.53 24.09 -90.60
CA LYS A 6 -65.73 24.39 -89.83
C LYS A 6 -66.57 23.10 -89.64
N THR A 7 -67.08 22.90 -88.40
CA THR A 7 -68.44 22.42 -87.98
C THR A 7 -68.96 21.01 -88.39
N PRO A 8 -69.97 20.39 -87.71
CA PRO A 8 -70.97 20.96 -86.78
C PRO A 8 -71.34 20.17 -85.49
N VAL A 9 -71.95 20.95 -84.58
CA VAL A 9 -73.01 20.73 -83.59
C VAL A 9 -73.70 19.34 -83.52
N LEU A 10 -73.78 18.76 -82.31
CA LEU A 10 -74.96 18.04 -81.81
C LEU A 10 -75.22 18.44 -80.36
N LEU A 11 -76.45 18.90 -80.11
CA LEU A 11 -77.00 19.42 -78.87
C LEU A 11 -77.80 18.28 -78.22
N VAL A 12 -77.38 17.78 -77.06
CA VAL A 12 -78.23 16.93 -76.19
C VAL A 12 -78.15 17.47 -74.78
N THR A 13 -79.24 18.13 -74.39
CA THR A 13 -79.60 18.51 -73.03
C THR A 13 -79.84 17.26 -72.19
N MET A 14 -79.07 17.05 -71.12
CA MET A 14 -79.45 16.13 -70.06
C MET A 14 -79.03 16.73 -68.71
N SER A 15 -80.02 17.36 -68.06
CA SER A 15 -79.96 17.77 -66.67
C SER A 15 -79.72 16.53 -65.80
N ILE A 16 -78.55 16.45 -65.15
CA ILE A 16 -78.29 15.47 -64.09
C ILE A 16 -77.69 16.21 -62.89
N ALA A 17 -78.53 16.26 -61.86
CA ALA A 17 -78.28 16.47 -60.45
C ALA A 17 -76.86 16.83 -60.01
N MET A 18 -76.75 18.07 -59.50
CA MET A 18 -75.79 18.49 -58.49
C MET A 18 -75.86 17.52 -57.30
N SER A 19 -74.99 16.50 -57.31
CA SER A 19 -74.79 15.60 -56.19
C SER A 19 -73.45 15.96 -55.57
N THR A 20 -73.54 16.52 -54.36
CA THR A 20 -72.41 16.75 -53.45
C THR A 20 -71.62 15.45 -53.27
N VAL A 21 -70.46 15.35 -53.93
CA VAL A 21 -69.48 14.34 -53.56
C VAL A 21 -68.78 14.90 -52.33
N VAL A 22 -69.23 14.46 -51.16
CA VAL A 22 -68.49 14.61 -49.91
C VAL A 22 -67.21 13.80 -50.09
N ASN A 23 -66.12 14.49 -50.39
CA ASN A 23 -64.77 13.93 -50.34
C ASN A 23 -64.39 13.73 -48.86
N CYS A 24 -64.83 12.61 -48.27
CA CYS A 24 -64.49 12.21 -46.89
C CYS A 24 -63.50 11.03 -46.87
N GLY A 25 -62.39 11.15 -47.61
CA GLY A 25 -61.19 10.37 -47.36
C GLY A 25 -60.12 11.32 -46.85
N GLN A 26 -60.15 11.67 -45.56
CA GLN A 26 -59.14 12.53 -44.97
C GLN A 26 -57.85 11.72 -44.85
N GLU A 27 -56.77 12.17 -45.51
CA GLU A 27 -55.49 11.47 -45.50
C GLU A 27 -54.97 11.29 -44.06
N LEU A 28 -54.42 10.10 -43.77
CA LEU A 28 -53.91 9.75 -42.44
C LEU A 28 -52.73 10.67 -42.04
N PRO A 29 -52.66 11.17 -40.79
CA PRO A 29 -51.63 12.13 -40.36
C PRO A 29 -50.27 11.46 -40.09
N LEU A 30 -49.68 10.87 -41.11
CA LEU A 30 -48.44 10.08 -41.01
C LEU A 30 -47.25 10.92 -40.52
N GLN A 31 -47.20 12.20 -40.89
CA GLN A 31 -46.12 13.10 -40.47
C GLN A 31 -46.20 13.38 -38.97
N GLU A 32 -47.37 13.76 -38.46
CA GLU A 32 -47.59 14.06 -37.05
C GLU A 32 -47.40 12.82 -36.18
N LEU A 33 -47.89 11.65 -36.62
CA LEU A 33 -47.66 10.38 -35.92
C LEU A 33 -46.16 10.03 -35.85
N ALA A 34 -45.41 10.25 -36.92
CA ALA A 34 -43.97 10.02 -36.94
C ALA A 34 -43.24 10.95 -35.97
N ILE A 35 -43.55 12.25 -35.98
CA ILE A 35 -42.94 13.23 -35.07
C ILE A 35 -43.31 12.92 -33.61
N ALA A 36 -44.58 12.64 -33.33
CA ALA A 36 -45.07 12.26 -32.00
C ALA A 36 -44.29 11.06 -31.45
N LYS A 37 -44.13 10.01 -32.26
CA LYS A 37 -43.35 8.84 -31.89
C LYS A 37 -41.89 9.19 -31.62
N THR A 38 -41.23 9.92 -32.53
CA THR A 38 -39.82 10.30 -32.37
C THR A 38 -39.59 11.14 -31.12
N GLN A 39 -40.45 12.12 -30.80
CA GLN A 39 -40.27 12.98 -29.63
C GLN A 39 -40.57 12.23 -28.33
N VAL A 40 -41.56 11.33 -28.29
CA VAL A 40 -41.82 10.47 -27.12
C VAL A 40 -40.64 9.53 -26.88
N GLU A 41 -40.09 8.89 -27.92
CA GLU A 41 -38.90 8.03 -27.80
C GLU A 41 -37.65 8.83 -27.35
N ARG A 42 -37.49 10.05 -27.85
CA ARG A 42 -36.42 10.98 -27.44
C ARG A 42 -36.54 11.32 -25.95
N ALA A 43 -37.74 11.69 -25.48
CA ALA A 43 -38.01 11.96 -24.07
C ALA A 43 -37.73 10.73 -23.20
N GLU A 44 -38.11 9.53 -23.65
CA GLU A 44 -37.83 8.28 -22.95
C GLU A 44 -36.31 8.03 -22.79
N LYS A 45 -35.56 8.14 -23.90
CA LYS A 45 -34.10 7.96 -23.91
C LYS A 45 -33.39 8.95 -22.98
N LEU A 46 -33.93 10.15 -22.84
CA LEU A 46 -33.42 11.21 -21.98
C LEU A 46 -34.02 11.16 -20.57
N LYS A 47 -34.60 10.02 -20.16
CA LYS A 47 -35.09 9.78 -18.81
C LYS A 47 -36.18 10.75 -18.37
N ALA A 48 -37.07 11.19 -19.27
CA ALA A 48 -38.16 12.08 -18.92
C ALA A 48 -39.10 11.49 -17.84
N GLU A 49 -39.19 10.16 -17.73
CA GLU A 49 -39.86 9.49 -16.61
C GLU A 49 -39.33 9.91 -15.23
N GLU A 50 -38.02 10.18 -15.10
CA GLU A 50 -37.38 10.58 -13.84
C GLU A 50 -37.56 12.08 -13.56
N TYR A 51 -37.50 12.93 -14.60
CA TYR A 51 -37.40 14.39 -14.43
C TYR A 51 -38.68 15.17 -14.76
N SER A 52 -39.61 14.56 -15.49
CA SER A 52 -40.91 15.11 -15.93
C SER A 52 -41.97 14.01 -16.15
N PRO A 53 -42.30 13.20 -15.13
CA PRO A 53 -43.16 12.03 -15.28
C PRO A 53 -44.56 12.37 -15.80
N ASP A 54 -45.17 13.46 -15.32
CA ASP A 54 -46.55 13.81 -15.65
C ASP A 54 -46.71 14.11 -17.16
N GLU A 55 -45.87 15.00 -17.70
CA GLU A 55 -45.89 15.34 -19.12
C GLU A 55 -45.51 14.15 -20.00
N PHE A 56 -44.53 13.35 -19.56
CA PHE A 56 -44.10 12.19 -20.31
C PHE A 56 -45.19 11.12 -20.40
N GLN A 57 -45.89 10.84 -19.30
CA GLN A 57 -47.01 9.90 -19.28
C GLN A 57 -48.19 10.40 -20.12
N GLU A 58 -48.49 11.70 -20.07
CA GLU A 58 -49.49 12.31 -20.95
C GLU A 58 -49.11 12.17 -22.43
N ALA A 59 -47.85 12.42 -22.79
CA ALA A 59 -47.35 12.25 -24.15
C ALA A 59 -47.51 10.81 -24.64
N LYS A 60 -47.13 9.82 -23.83
CA LYS A 60 -47.29 8.39 -24.14
C LYS A 60 -48.74 8.00 -24.33
N LYS A 61 -49.62 8.42 -23.41
CA LYS A 61 -51.06 8.14 -23.48
C LYS A 61 -51.66 8.71 -24.76
N SER A 62 -51.33 9.94 -25.12
CA SER A 62 -51.87 10.59 -26.30
C SER A 62 -51.29 10.04 -27.61
N LEU A 63 -50.05 9.55 -27.61
CA LEU A 63 -49.51 8.79 -28.75
C LEU A 63 -50.28 7.48 -28.97
N ILE A 64 -50.62 6.75 -27.90
CA ILE A 64 -51.44 5.55 -28.00
C ILE A 64 -52.81 5.89 -28.61
N GLN A 65 -53.49 6.91 -28.07
CA GLN A 65 -54.79 7.37 -28.59
C GLN A 65 -54.71 7.81 -30.06
N ALA A 66 -53.62 8.48 -30.46
CA ALA A 66 -53.41 8.88 -31.85
C ALA A 66 -53.32 7.67 -32.79
N ASN A 67 -52.65 6.60 -32.38
CA ASN A 67 -52.56 5.35 -33.14
C ASN A 67 -53.89 4.58 -33.16
N GLU A 68 -54.66 4.59 -32.06
CA GLU A 68 -56.00 4.00 -32.00
C GLU A 68 -56.95 4.71 -32.99
N TYR A 69 -57.01 6.04 -32.96
CA TYR A 69 -57.82 6.79 -33.93
C TYR A 69 -57.36 6.61 -35.37
N ALA A 70 -56.05 6.44 -35.60
CA ALA A 70 -55.52 6.12 -36.93
C ALA A 70 -56.03 4.76 -37.42
N ALA A 71 -56.03 3.74 -36.55
CA ALA A 71 -56.54 2.40 -36.86
C ALA A 71 -58.06 2.39 -37.11
N GLU A 72 -58.80 3.30 -36.48
CA GLU A 72 -60.24 3.51 -36.68
C GLU A 72 -60.59 4.41 -37.88
N GLU A 73 -59.59 4.79 -38.70
CA GLU A 73 -59.74 5.72 -39.85
C GLU A 73 -60.27 7.12 -39.46
N LYS A 74 -60.12 7.52 -38.18
CA LYS A 74 -60.50 8.84 -37.66
C LYS A 74 -59.34 9.82 -37.77
N ALA A 75 -58.99 10.21 -39.01
CA ALA A 75 -57.80 11.02 -39.31
C ALA A 75 -57.73 12.35 -38.53
N SER A 76 -58.84 13.08 -38.36
CA SER A 76 -58.84 14.35 -37.61
C SER A 76 -58.54 14.18 -36.12
N ASP A 77 -59.11 13.15 -35.48
CA ASP A 77 -58.91 12.91 -34.04
C ASP A 77 -57.54 12.28 -33.77
N SER A 78 -57.05 11.46 -34.70
CA SER A 78 -55.67 10.97 -34.73
C SER A 78 -54.68 12.13 -34.76
N LYS A 79 -54.87 13.10 -35.68
CA LYS A 79 -54.00 14.27 -35.79
C LYS A 79 -53.97 15.10 -34.51
N LYS A 80 -55.15 15.43 -33.95
CA LYS A 80 -55.23 16.19 -32.68
C LYS A 80 -54.51 15.49 -31.53
N SER A 81 -54.66 14.17 -31.43
CA SER A 81 -54.00 13.37 -30.40
C SER A 81 -52.49 13.30 -30.61
N ALA A 82 -52.03 13.24 -31.87
CA ALA A 82 -50.62 13.29 -32.24
C ALA A 82 -50.01 14.66 -31.90
N ASP A 83 -50.67 15.77 -32.26
CA ASP A 83 -50.21 17.13 -31.94
C ASP A 83 -50.11 17.35 -30.42
N TYR A 84 -51.09 16.85 -29.66
CA TYR A 84 -51.04 16.91 -28.20
C TYR A 84 -49.91 16.05 -27.62
N ALA A 85 -49.67 14.85 -28.17
CA ALA A 85 -48.54 14.02 -27.78
C ALA A 85 -47.19 14.70 -28.06
N ILE A 86 -47.05 15.37 -29.21
CA ILE A 86 -45.87 16.18 -29.57
C ILE A 86 -45.66 17.28 -28.53
N SER A 87 -46.70 18.08 -28.26
CA SER A 87 -46.63 19.17 -27.28
C SER A 87 -46.14 18.66 -25.91
N LYS A 88 -46.73 17.58 -25.41
CA LYS A 88 -46.39 17.01 -24.11
C LYS A 88 -45.00 16.38 -24.07
N ALA A 89 -44.55 15.77 -25.17
CA ALA A 89 -43.18 15.26 -25.27
C ALA A 89 -42.16 16.42 -25.18
N TYR A 90 -42.43 17.54 -25.83
CA TYR A 90 -41.59 18.72 -25.72
C TYR A 90 -41.62 19.35 -24.33
N ASP A 91 -42.80 19.46 -23.68
CA ASP A 91 -42.90 19.96 -22.31
C ASP A 91 -42.09 19.09 -21.34
N ALA A 92 -42.12 17.76 -21.55
CA ALA A 92 -41.32 16.82 -20.80
C ALA A 92 -39.81 17.03 -21.02
N LEU A 93 -39.38 17.23 -22.26
CA LEU A 93 -37.99 17.49 -22.62
C LEU A 93 -37.46 18.79 -22.02
N GLU A 94 -38.24 19.88 -22.06
CA GLU A 94 -37.87 21.18 -21.48
C GLU A 94 -37.63 21.12 -19.97
N LYS A 95 -38.42 20.31 -19.27
CA LYS A 95 -38.24 20.09 -17.82
C LYS A 95 -37.09 19.13 -17.51
N THR A 96 -36.81 18.21 -18.43
CA THR A 96 -35.85 17.13 -18.25
C THR A 96 -34.43 17.54 -18.55
N LEU A 97 -34.19 18.11 -19.74
CA LEU A 97 -32.85 18.34 -20.27
C LEU A 97 -32.00 19.27 -19.39
N PRO A 98 -32.48 20.42 -18.90
CA PRO A 98 -31.69 21.26 -18.00
C PRO A 98 -31.24 20.54 -16.73
N LYS A 99 -32.14 19.75 -16.12
CA LYS A 99 -31.84 18.99 -14.89
C LYS A 99 -30.89 17.83 -15.15
N LEU A 100 -31.11 17.07 -16.22
CA LEU A 100 -30.26 15.95 -16.62
C LEU A 100 -28.85 16.42 -16.99
N THR A 101 -28.73 17.49 -17.77
CA THR A 101 -27.44 18.08 -18.16
C THR A 101 -26.70 18.62 -16.94
N ALA A 102 -27.38 19.31 -16.02
CA ALA A 102 -26.77 19.78 -14.77
C ALA A 102 -26.22 18.63 -13.92
N LYS A 103 -27.02 17.58 -13.68
CA LYS A 103 -26.58 16.38 -12.94
C LYS A 103 -25.38 15.69 -13.61
N THR A 104 -25.42 15.56 -14.94
CA THR A 104 -24.34 14.91 -15.69
C THR A 104 -23.06 15.73 -15.68
N ARG A 105 -23.17 17.06 -15.67
CA ARG A 105 -22.05 17.97 -15.47
C ARG A 105 -21.42 17.78 -14.09
N GLU A 106 -22.23 17.70 -13.04
CA GLU A 106 -21.74 17.42 -11.67
C GLU A 106 -20.99 16.08 -11.61
N GLU A 107 -21.54 15.03 -12.23
CA GLU A 107 -20.87 13.73 -12.33
C GLU A 107 -19.56 13.82 -13.11
N ALA A 108 -19.51 14.56 -14.23
CA ALA A 108 -18.29 14.74 -15.02
C ALA A 108 -17.19 15.46 -14.22
N VAL A 109 -17.55 16.52 -13.49
CA VAL A 109 -16.63 17.24 -12.59
C VAL A 109 -16.11 16.33 -11.49
N ALA A 110 -16.99 15.59 -10.81
CA ALA A 110 -16.57 14.67 -9.75
C ALA A 110 -15.62 13.56 -10.26
N ASN A 111 -15.81 13.08 -11.50
CA ASN A 111 -14.90 12.09 -12.09
C ASN A 111 -13.56 12.70 -12.52
N LEU A 112 -13.54 13.95 -12.96
CA LEU A 112 -12.29 14.70 -13.21
C LEU A 112 -11.51 14.91 -11.90
N ASP A 113 -12.18 15.35 -10.84
CA ASP A 113 -11.56 15.55 -9.52
C ASP A 113 -10.98 14.23 -8.98
N ALA A 114 -11.75 13.14 -9.09
CA ALA A 114 -11.30 11.82 -8.67
C ALA A 114 -10.13 11.27 -9.53
N ALA A 115 -10.05 11.66 -10.80
CA ALA A 115 -8.92 11.32 -11.67
C ALA A 115 -7.67 12.13 -11.28
N ASP A 116 -7.82 13.43 -11.00
CA ASP A 116 -6.71 14.28 -10.53
C ASP A 116 -6.18 13.80 -9.17
N GLU A 117 -7.06 13.43 -8.23
CA GLU A 117 -6.67 12.86 -6.93
C GLU A 117 -5.90 11.54 -7.09
N ALA A 118 -6.21 10.76 -8.13
CA ALA A 118 -5.47 9.57 -8.54
C ALA A 118 -4.18 9.90 -9.33
N ASN A 119 -3.76 11.17 -9.39
CA ASN A 119 -2.61 11.68 -10.12
C ASN A 119 -2.67 11.55 -11.65
N ALA A 120 -3.88 11.46 -12.24
CA ALA A 120 -4.05 11.22 -13.68
C ALA A 120 -3.45 12.32 -14.57
N ALA A 121 -3.33 13.55 -14.08
CA ALA A 121 -2.65 14.62 -14.81
C ALA A 121 -1.19 14.27 -15.14
N GLU A 122 -0.52 13.49 -14.29
CA GLU A 122 0.86 13.03 -14.50
C GLU A 122 0.90 11.61 -15.08
N SER A 123 0.02 10.71 -14.62
CA SER A 123 0.06 9.30 -15.02
C SER A 123 -0.71 8.94 -16.30
N SER A 124 -1.76 9.70 -16.64
CA SER A 124 -2.64 9.48 -17.81
C SER A 124 -3.00 10.82 -18.47
N PRO A 125 -2.00 11.60 -18.92
CA PRO A 125 -2.21 12.98 -19.32
C PRO A 125 -3.12 13.12 -20.55
N GLU A 126 -3.14 12.14 -21.45
CA GLU A 126 -3.96 12.18 -22.66
C GLU A 126 -5.45 12.08 -22.34
N GLU A 127 -5.85 11.07 -21.56
CA GLU A 127 -7.23 10.84 -21.15
C GLU A 127 -7.72 11.95 -20.21
N PHE A 128 -6.86 12.41 -19.29
CA PHE A 128 -7.20 13.49 -18.38
C PHE A 128 -7.42 14.82 -19.12
N LYS A 129 -6.55 15.13 -20.10
CA LYS A 129 -6.71 16.30 -20.96
C LYS A 129 -7.98 16.20 -21.79
N LYS A 130 -8.24 15.05 -22.42
CA LYS A 130 -9.46 14.80 -23.19
C LYS A 130 -10.72 15.02 -22.33
N ALA A 131 -10.75 14.47 -21.12
CA ALA A 131 -11.86 14.65 -20.19
C ALA A 131 -12.11 16.12 -19.88
N THR A 132 -11.04 16.89 -19.66
CA THR A 132 -11.08 18.34 -19.38
C THR A 132 -11.61 19.14 -20.57
N GLU A 133 -11.10 18.85 -21.78
CA GLU A 133 -11.54 19.51 -23.02
C GLU A 133 -13.02 19.25 -23.31
N LEU A 134 -13.48 18.01 -23.15
CA LEU A 134 -14.89 17.64 -23.31
C LEU A 134 -15.79 18.36 -22.30
N LYS A 135 -15.37 18.45 -21.03
CA LYS A 135 -16.12 19.20 -20.01
C LYS A 135 -16.23 20.68 -20.39
N ASN A 136 -15.14 21.30 -20.83
CA ASN A 136 -15.12 22.71 -21.22
C ASN A 136 -15.97 22.97 -22.47
N ALA A 137 -15.96 22.05 -23.45
CA ALA A 137 -16.86 22.09 -24.60
C ALA A 137 -18.32 21.96 -24.16
N GLY A 138 -18.61 21.07 -23.21
CA GLY A 138 -19.93 20.93 -22.58
C GLY A 138 -20.39 22.22 -21.91
N ASP A 139 -19.52 22.89 -21.14
CA ASP A 139 -19.82 24.18 -20.49
C ASP A 139 -20.13 25.30 -21.51
N ALA A 140 -19.37 25.36 -22.59
CA ALA A 140 -19.64 26.31 -23.68
C ALA A 140 -20.99 26.02 -24.35
N LYS A 141 -21.33 24.75 -24.57
CA LYS A 141 -22.62 24.35 -25.15
C LYS A 141 -23.79 24.55 -24.22
N LEU A 142 -23.63 24.32 -22.91
CA LEU A 142 -24.65 24.61 -21.91
C LEU A 142 -24.97 26.12 -21.88
N THR A 143 -23.94 26.96 -21.95
CA THR A 143 -24.12 28.42 -22.03
C THR A 143 -24.90 28.83 -23.28
N SER A 144 -24.63 28.20 -24.43
CA SER A 144 -25.40 28.38 -25.66
C SER A 144 -26.86 27.95 -25.47
N ALA A 145 -27.07 26.76 -24.90
CA ALA A 145 -28.39 26.19 -24.67
C ALA A 145 -29.26 27.09 -23.78
N ASP A 146 -28.69 27.63 -22.70
CA ASP A 146 -29.36 28.56 -21.80
C ASP A 146 -29.75 29.86 -22.53
N ALA A 147 -28.88 30.37 -23.41
CA ALA A 147 -29.16 31.54 -24.22
C ALA A 147 -30.27 31.28 -25.26
N SER A 148 -30.24 30.11 -25.91
CA SER A 148 -31.26 29.65 -26.86
C SER A 148 -32.61 29.45 -26.16
N LEU A 149 -32.62 28.87 -24.96
CA LEU A 149 -33.84 28.73 -24.14
C LEU A 149 -34.42 30.10 -23.78
N ALA A 150 -33.58 31.05 -23.38
CA ALA A 150 -34.01 32.41 -23.09
C ALA A 150 -34.51 33.15 -24.35
N ALA A 151 -34.00 32.82 -25.54
CA ALA A 151 -34.50 33.37 -26.80
C ALA A 151 -35.87 32.78 -27.18
N TYR A 152 -36.06 31.47 -26.96
CA TYR A 152 -37.35 30.79 -27.12
C TYR A 152 -38.43 31.41 -26.20
N LEU A 153 -38.12 31.58 -24.91
CA LEU A 153 -39.08 32.12 -23.93
C LEU A 153 -39.50 33.58 -24.21
N ARG A 154 -38.72 34.32 -25.01
CA ARG A 154 -39.04 35.71 -25.41
C ARG A 154 -39.78 35.81 -26.73
N GLU A 155 -39.89 34.73 -27.50
CA GLU A 155 -40.62 34.75 -28.76
C GLU A 155 -42.13 34.58 -28.51
N GLU A 156 -42.89 35.64 -28.77
CA GLU A 156 -44.33 35.71 -28.49
C GLU A 156 -45.19 35.86 -29.75
N ASN A 157 -44.60 36.29 -30.87
CA ASN A 157 -45.37 36.77 -32.04
C ASN A 157 -45.25 35.86 -33.27
N ASP A 158 -44.21 35.03 -33.34
CA ASP A 158 -44.00 34.08 -34.44
C ASP A 158 -43.88 32.66 -33.88
N GLU A 159 -44.97 31.90 -33.92
CA GLU A 159 -45.03 30.52 -33.42
C GLU A 159 -44.03 29.60 -34.13
N LYS A 160 -43.80 29.79 -35.43
CA LYS A 160 -42.84 28.98 -36.18
C LYS A 160 -41.41 29.30 -35.74
N ALA A 161 -41.10 30.57 -35.54
CA ALA A 161 -39.80 30.99 -34.99
C ALA A 161 -39.61 30.52 -33.54
N LYS A 162 -40.70 30.49 -32.76
CA LYS A 162 -40.72 30.01 -31.37
C LYS A 162 -40.39 28.52 -31.30
N GLU A 163 -41.07 27.70 -32.11
CA GLU A 163 -40.80 26.26 -32.22
C GLU A 163 -39.35 25.99 -32.66
N ALA A 164 -38.85 26.72 -33.66
CA ALA A 164 -37.45 26.56 -34.12
C ALA A 164 -36.43 26.88 -33.01
N LYS A 165 -36.68 27.93 -32.21
CA LYS A 165 -35.83 28.27 -31.06
C LYS A 165 -35.93 27.23 -29.94
N ARG A 166 -37.11 26.65 -29.72
CA ARG A 166 -37.34 25.54 -28.78
C ARG A 166 -36.48 24.33 -29.17
N ASP A 167 -36.56 23.93 -30.44
CA ASP A 167 -35.78 22.81 -30.98
C ASP A 167 -34.27 23.06 -30.87
N GLN A 168 -33.82 24.27 -31.19
CA GLN A 168 -32.42 24.66 -31.05
C GLN A 168 -31.95 24.53 -29.59
N ALA A 169 -32.71 25.08 -28.64
CA ALA A 169 -32.35 25.01 -27.22
C ALA A 169 -32.25 23.56 -26.72
N LEU A 170 -33.23 22.72 -27.04
CA LEU A 170 -33.23 21.31 -26.64
C LEU A 170 -32.09 20.52 -27.29
N GLY A 171 -31.79 20.80 -28.57
CA GLY A 171 -30.64 20.21 -29.27
C GLY A 171 -29.31 20.59 -28.60
N GLU A 172 -29.12 21.86 -28.25
CA GLU A 172 -27.90 22.34 -27.58
C GLU A 172 -27.74 21.76 -26.16
N TYR A 173 -28.84 21.57 -25.41
CA TYR A 173 -28.78 20.86 -24.12
C TYR A 173 -28.36 19.39 -24.28
N GLU A 174 -28.82 18.71 -25.33
CA GLU A 174 -28.42 17.33 -25.61
C GLU A 174 -26.96 17.22 -26.04
N GLU A 175 -26.48 18.15 -26.85
CA GLU A 175 -25.05 18.24 -27.19
C GLU A 175 -24.20 18.42 -25.93
N ALA A 176 -24.59 19.34 -25.04
CA ALA A 176 -23.91 19.55 -23.76
C ALA A 176 -23.94 18.28 -22.89
N TYR A 177 -25.11 17.64 -22.77
CA TYR A 177 -25.27 16.37 -22.04
C TYR A 177 -24.33 15.28 -22.55
N ASN A 178 -24.26 15.07 -23.87
CA ASN A 178 -23.39 14.05 -24.48
C ASN A 178 -21.90 14.36 -24.25
N LEU A 179 -21.50 15.63 -24.35
CA LEU A 179 -20.13 16.05 -24.04
C LEU A 179 -19.76 15.77 -22.57
N TYR A 180 -20.67 16.00 -21.62
CA TYR A 180 -20.45 15.64 -20.23
C TYR A 180 -20.40 14.12 -20.00
N LEU A 181 -21.21 13.33 -20.71
CA LEU A 181 -21.12 11.87 -20.64
C LEU A 181 -19.74 11.37 -21.12
N GLU A 182 -19.24 11.91 -22.24
CA GLU A 182 -17.92 11.55 -22.76
C GLU A 182 -16.80 12.03 -21.84
N SER A 183 -16.94 13.22 -21.25
CA SER A 183 -16.01 13.75 -20.24
C SER A 183 -15.96 12.84 -19.01
N LYS A 184 -17.14 12.48 -18.47
CA LYS A 184 -17.27 11.55 -17.34
C LYS A 184 -16.55 10.24 -17.60
N LYS A 185 -16.82 9.63 -18.77
CA LYS A 185 -16.17 8.37 -19.17
C LYS A 185 -14.65 8.54 -19.29
N SER A 186 -14.19 9.59 -19.96
CA SER A 186 -12.75 9.84 -20.12
C SER A 186 -12.06 10.06 -18.77
N GLY A 187 -12.72 10.72 -17.81
CA GLY A 187 -12.22 10.87 -16.44
C GLY A 187 -12.13 9.53 -15.69
N GLN A 188 -13.13 8.65 -15.85
CA GLN A 188 -13.10 7.28 -15.31
C GLN A 188 -11.95 6.46 -15.88
N ASP A 189 -11.76 6.53 -17.20
CA ASP A 189 -10.68 5.83 -17.90
C ASP A 189 -9.31 6.34 -17.42
N ALA A 190 -9.12 7.66 -17.33
CA ALA A 190 -7.89 8.28 -16.82
C ALA A 190 -7.57 7.86 -15.37
N LYS A 191 -8.60 7.81 -14.51
CA LYS A 191 -8.47 7.32 -13.14
C LYS A 191 -8.05 5.86 -13.11
N ALA A 192 -8.70 5.00 -13.90
CA ALA A 192 -8.41 3.57 -13.95
C ALA A 192 -6.94 3.30 -14.33
N VAL A 193 -6.46 3.92 -15.41
CA VAL A 193 -5.05 3.82 -15.85
C VAL A 193 -4.09 4.29 -14.75
N SER A 194 -4.46 5.33 -14.02
CA SER A 194 -3.61 5.86 -12.95
C SER A 194 -3.52 4.92 -11.76
N LEU A 195 -4.63 4.28 -11.40
CA LEU A 195 -4.67 3.29 -10.32
C LEU A 195 -3.83 2.04 -10.62
N GLU A 196 -3.63 1.67 -11.88
CA GLU A 196 -2.69 0.58 -12.24
C GLU A 196 -1.23 0.87 -11.81
N LYS A 197 -0.89 2.15 -11.56
CA LYS A 197 0.44 2.55 -11.07
C LYS A 197 0.57 2.52 -9.55
N SER A 198 -0.48 2.14 -8.80
CA SER A 198 -0.46 2.11 -7.33
C SER A 198 0.69 1.30 -6.76
N ASP A 199 1.01 0.16 -7.40
CA ASP A 199 2.09 -0.74 -6.96
C ASP A 199 3.47 -0.10 -7.06
N ALA A 200 3.70 0.73 -8.08
CA ALA A 200 4.97 1.45 -8.24
C ALA A 200 5.13 2.51 -7.14
N ILE A 201 4.05 3.23 -6.83
CA ILE A 201 4.03 4.23 -5.74
C ILE A 201 4.20 3.54 -4.39
N ARG A 202 3.59 2.36 -4.19
CA ARG A 202 3.74 1.57 -2.96
C ARG A 202 5.19 1.13 -2.75
N LYS A 203 5.86 0.61 -3.79
CA LYS A 203 7.30 0.26 -3.73
C LYS A 203 8.16 1.47 -3.36
N SER A 204 7.84 2.63 -3.94
CA SER A 204 8.50 3.90 -3.65
C SER A 204 8.34 4.30 -2.17
N ALA A 205 7.18 4.05 -1.55
CA ALA A 205 6.97 4.20 -0.11
C ALA A 205 7.77 3.18 0.72
N ASP A 206 7.78 1.90 0.32
CA ASP A 206 8.49 0.82 0.99
C ASP A 206 10.00 1.09 1.09
N GLU A 207 10.60 1.66 0.05
CA GLU A 207 12.02 2.05 0.05
C GLU A 207 12.32 3.14 1.08
N VAL A 208 11.43 4.14 1.19
CA VAL A 208 11.57 5.23 2.17
C VAL A 208 11.37 4.68 3.58
N ASP A 209 10.35 3.84 3.79
CA ASP A 209 10.09 3.20 5.08
C ASP A 209 11.31 2.37 5.54
N ALA A 210 11.90 1.58 4.64
CA ALA A 210 13.09 0.79 4.96
C ALA A 210 14.29 1.65 5.41
N ASN A 211 14.47 2.84 4.82
CA ASN A 211 15.50 3.78 5.24
C ASN A 211 15.20 4.39 6.62
N LEU A 212 13.93 4.75 6.88
CA LEU A 212 13.50 5.28 8.18
C LEU A 212 13.59 4.22 9.28
N GLN A 213 13.26 2.96 8.98
CA GLN A 213 13.45 1.83 9.89
C GLN A 213 14.94 1.63 10.22
N LYS A 214 15.83 1.68 9.22
CA LYS A 214 17.29 1.64 9.44
C LYS A 214 17.74 2.80 10.34
N ALA A 215 17.27 4.02 10.08
CA ALA A 215 17.61 5.20 10.87
C ALA A 215 17.18 5.05 12.33
N GLY A 216 15.99 4.47 12.57
CA GLY A 216 15.49 4.19 13.91
C GLY A 216 16.31 3.16 14.69
N ARG A 217 16.98 2.21 14.02
CA ARG A 217 17.81 1.20 14.69
C ARG A 217 19.08 1.75 15.32
N TYR A 218 19.60 2.86 14.80
CA TYR A 218 20.81 3.50 15.29
C TYR A 218 20.54 4.42 16.50
N TYR A 219 19.27 4.70 16.80
CA TYR A 219 18.89 5.52 17.95
C TYR A 219 18.65 4.68 19.19
N ASN A 220 19.28 5.06 20.31
CA ASN A 220 19.01 4.47 21.62
C ASN A 220 17.78 5.14 22.24
N GLY A 221 16.60 4.93 21.65
CA GLY A 221 15.36 5.61 21.98
C GLY A 221 14.53 5.96 20.74
N SER A 222 13.61 6.92 20.88
CA SER A 222 12.83 7.44 19.75
C SER A 222 13.44 8.74 19.22
N ASN A 223 13.65 8.84 17.91
CA ASN A 223 14.00 10.10 17.24
C ASN A 223 12.71 10.73 16.71
N PRO A 224 12.25 11.87 17.26
CA PRO A 224 10.98 12.48 16.86
C PRO A 224 10.88 12.77 15.36
N ALA A 225 11.98 13.17 14.72
CA ALA A 225 11.99 13.45 13.28
C ALA A 225 11.83 12.17 12.46
N VAL A 226 12.46 11.07 12.87
CA VAL A 226 12.27 9.76 12.21
C VAL A 226 10.83 9.26 12.37
N GLU A 227 10.25 9.41 13.56
CA GLU A 227 8.86 9.00 13.81
C GLU A 227 7.84 9.86 13.07
N GLU A 228 8.09 11.17 12.93
CA GLU A 228 7.28 12.05 12.08
C GLU A 228 7.25 11.57 10.63
N GLU A 229 8.42 11.23 10.06
CA GLU A 229 8.50 10.74 8.69
C GLU A 229 7.88 9.34 8.52
N LYS A 230 8.01 8.46 9.52
CA LYS A 230 7.30 7.18 9.50
C LYS A 230 5.80 7.38 9.50
N ALA A 231 5.27 8.28 10.34
CA ALA A 231 3.85 8.61 10.35
C ALA A 231 3.40 9.17 8.99
N ARG A 232 4.23 9.97 8.32
CA ARG A 232 3.97 10.47 6.96
C ARG A 232 3.90 9.36 5.93
N ILE A 233 4.79 8.36 6.01
CA ILE A 233 4.74 7.18 5.15
C ILE A 233 3.51 6.30 5.45
N GLN A 234 3.12 6.14 6.71
CA GLN A 234 1.87 5.46 7.07
C GLN A 234 0.64 6.17 6.49
N ALA A 235 0.61 7.51 6.54
CA ALA A 235 -0.43 8.27 5.86
C ALA A 235 -0.41 8.09 4.34
N ALA A 236 0.78 7.99 3.73
CA ALA A 236 0.90 7.71 2.29
C ALA A 236 0.35 6.31 1.92
N TYR A 237 0.56 5.27 2.74
CA TYR A 237 -0.06 3.96 2.50
C TYR A 237 -1.59 4.03 2.54
N ALA A 238 -2.15 4.75 3.52
CA ALA A 238 -3.60 4.94 3.61
C ALA A 238 -4.16 5.67 2.38
N ASP A 239 -3.44 6.67 1.87
CA ASP A 239 -3.82 7.37 0.64
C ASP A 239 -3.74 6.46 -0.60
N ILE A 240 -2.72 5.60 -0.71
CA ILE A 240 -2.61 4.61 -1.80
C ILE A 240 -3.81 3.67 -1.78
N GLU A 241 -4.19 3.16 -0.61
CA GLU A 241 -5.33 2.26 -0.45
C GLU A 241 -6.67 2.95 -0.76
N ALA A 242 -6.76 4.26 -0.48
CA ALA A 242 -7.89 5.09 -0.86
C ALA A 242 -7.89 5.52 -2.34
N GLY A 243 -6.85 5.18 -3.12
CA GLY A 243 -6.67 5.60 -4.51
C GLY A 243 -6.26 7.07 -4.70
N LYS A 244 -5.83 7.74 -3.63
CA LYS A 244 -5.41 9.15 -3.59
C LYS A 244 -3.92 9.29 -3.94
N LEU A 245 -3.55 8.81 -5.12
CA LEU A 245 -2.15 8.63 -5.50
C LEU A 245 -1.36 9.94 -5.56
N LYS A 246 -2.00 11.07 -5.87
CA LYS A 246 -1.35 12.39 -5.90
C LYS A 246 -0.89 12.80 -4.49
N ALA A 247 -1.78 12.69 -3.51
CA ALA A 247 -1.48 12.99 -2.11
C ALA A 247 -0.45 12.01 -1.51
N ALA A 248 -0.51 10.73 -1.89
CA ALA A 248 0.47 9.74 -1.49
C ALA A 248 1.88 10.08 -2.03
N ASP A 249 1.97 10.38 -3.33
CA ASP A 249 3.24 10.67 -3.99
C ASP A 249 3.91 11.93 -3.41
N GLU A 250 3.16 12.98 -3.10
CA GLU A 250 3.67 14.18 -2.41
C GLU A 250 4.25 13.85 -1.02
N LYS A 251 3.55 13.03 -0.24
CA LYS A 251 4.03 12.58 1.08
C LYS A 251 5.31 11.76 0.95
N ILE A 252 5.36 10.83 -0.02
CA ILE A 252 6.53 10.00 -0.27
C ILE A 252 7.72 10.85 -0.74
N LYS A 253 7.52 11.80 -1.64
CA LYS A 253 8.56 12.75 -2.09
C LYS A 253 9.14 13.53 -0.90
N THR A 254 8.27 14.02 -0.02
CA THR A 254 8.67 14.76 1.19
C THR A 254 9.48 13.87 2.14
N ALA A 255 8.96 12.68 2.47
CA ALA A 255 9.63 11.74 3.37
C ALA A 255 10.95 11.21 2.78
N ARG A 256 11.00 10.99 1.47
CA ARG A 256 12.23 10.60 0.77
C ARG A 256 13.33 11.63 0.95
N ALA A 257 13.01 12.91 0.78
CA ALA A 257 13.97 14.00 0.95
C ALA A 257 14.54 14.08 2.37
N ALA A 258 13.73 13.74 3.40
CA ALA A 258 14.16 13.70 4.78
C ALA A 258 14.89 12.39 5.16
N SER A 259 14.51 11.26 4.58
CA SER A 259 14.95 9.92 5.02
C SER A 259 16.46 9.69 4.96
N VAL A 260 17.13 10.16 3.89
CA VAL A 260 18.57 9.94 3.70
C VAL A 260 19.40 10.80 4.68
N PRO A 261 19.16 12.11 4.82
CA PRO A 261 19.81 12.92 5.86
C PRO A 261 19.56 12.39 7.28
N LEU A 262 18.34 11.95 7.58
CA LEU A 262 18.01 11.38 8.89
C LEU A 262 18.79 10.09 9.17
N LEU A 263 18.88 9.19 8.19
CA LEU A 263 19.70 7.98 8.31
C LEU A 263 21.17 8.32 8.56
N ALA A 264 21.74 9.24 7.78
CA ALA A 264 23.13 9.65 7.93
C ALA A 264 23.40 10.27 9.31
N ALA A 265 22.51 11.14 9.79
CA ALA A 265 22.58 11.73 11.13
C ALA A 265 22.50 10.66 12.23
N SER A 266 21.56 9.72 12.12
CA SER A 266 21.42 8.62 13.08
C SER A 266 22.68 7.73 13.13
N VAL A 267 23.27 7.39 11.98
CA VAL A 267 24.51 6.61 11.93
C VAL A 267 25.66 7.38 12.58
N LYS A 268 25.78 8.67 12.30
CA LYS A 268 26.79 9.55 12.90
C LYS A 268 26.68 9.62 14.42
N ASP A 269 25.47 9.84 14.94
CA ASP A 269 25.23 9.93 16.38
C ASP A 269 25.55 8.59 17.06
N HIS A 270 25.11 7.48 16.46
CA HIS A 270 25.40 6.14 16.97
C HIS A 270 26.90 5.83 16.98
N ALA A 271 27.62 6.18 15.91
CA ALA A 271 29.07 6.03 15.84
C ALA A 271 29.78 6.82 16.94
N LYS A 272 29.29 8.03 17.25
CA LYS A 272 29.83 8.85 18.33
C LYS A 272 29.65 8.19 19.69
N ASP A 273 28.43 7.71 19.97
CA ASP A 273 28.11 7.05 21.23
C ASP A 273 28.92 5.77 21.40
N ARG A 274 29.05 4.97 20.33
CA ARG A 274 29.83 3.74 20.37
C ARG A 274 31.33 4.00 20.52
N ASN A 275 31.85 5.07 19.92
CA ASN A 275 33.23 5.52 20.16
C ASN A 275 33.44 5.94 21.61
N SER A 276 32.47 6.62 22.23
CA SER A 276 32.55 6.95 23.65
C SER A 276 32.61 5.69 24.52
N GLN A 277 31.72 4.73 24.27
CA GLN A 277 31.72 3.45 24.99
C GLN A 277 33.03 2.68 24.79
N ALA A 278 33.60 2.71 23.58
CA ALA A 278 34.89 2.09 23.30
C ALA A 278 36.03 2.74 24.11
N ARG A 279 36.03 4.07 24.24
CA ARG A 279 36.98 4.77 25.11
C ARG A 279 36.85 4.33 26.56
N ASP A 280 35.63 4.32 27.09
CA ASP A 280 35.39 3.96 28.50
C ASP A 280 35.85 2.52 28.82
N VAL A 281 35.53 1.56 27.95
CA VAL A 281 35.92 0.15 28.14
C VAL A 281 37.43 -0.06 27.98
N VAL A 282 38.06 0.61 27.01
CA VAL A 282 39.52 0.55 26.82
C VAL A 282 40.25 1.22 27.98
N GLU A 283 39.74 2.33 28.52
CA GLU A 283 40.29 2.98 29.71
C GLU A 283 40.22 2.05 30.93
N ASP A 284 39.07 1.41 31.20
CA ASP A 284 38.94 0.41 32.27
C ASP A 284 39.90 -0.77 32.06
N ALA A 285 40.03 -1.28 30.83
CA ALA A 285 40.97 -2.34 30.50
C ALA A 285 42.42 -1.94 30.78
N ASN A 286 42.83 -0.73 30.37
CA ASN A 286 44.15 -0.18 30.64
C ASN A 286 44.42 -0.03 32.14
N VAL A 287 43.47 0.52 32.91
CA VAL A 287 43.57 0.66 34.37
C VAL A 287 43.78 -0.71 35.02
N ARG A 288 42.90 -1.67 34.73
CA ARG A 288 42.96 -3.02 35.31
C ARG A 288 44.24 -3.77 34.96
N PHE A 289 44.72 -3.60 33.74
CA PHE A 289 45.97 -4.19 33.27
C PHE A 289 47.17 -3.55 33.97
N SER A 290 47.17 -2.22 34.17
CA SER A 290 48.24 -1.51 34.88
C SER A 290 48.34 -1.91 36.36
N ASP A 291 47.23 -2.32 36.98
CA ASP A 291 47.20 -2.86 38.35
C ASP A 291 47.85 -4.26 38.48
N LEU A 292 48.17 -4.94 37.37
CA LEU A 292 48.88 -6.21 37.41
C LEU A 292 50.35 -5.99 37.82
N LYS A 293 50.84 -6.77 38.79
CA LYS A 293 52.27 -6.83 39.13
C LYS A 293 53.06 -7.53 38.01
N SER A 294 53.45 -6.78 36.98
CA SER A 294 54.11 -7.26 35.76
C SER A 294 55.31 -8.16 36.02
N ASP A 295 56.15 -7.81 37.00
CA ASP A 295 57.46 -8.44 37.20
C ASP A 295 57.38 -9.91 37.63
N ALA A 296 56.42 -10.28 38.48
CA ALA A 296 56.26 -11.66 38.93
C ALA A 296 55.55 -12.52 37.88
N LEU A 297 54.55 -11.94 37.20
CA LEU A 297 53.74 -12.62 36.20
C LEU A 297 54.53 -12.91 34.91
N GLN A 298 55.44 -12.02 34.51
CA GLN A 298 56.29 -12.21 33.33
C GLN A 298 57.44 -13.18 33.56
N LYS A 299 57.96 -13.30 34.79
CA LYS A 299 59.07 -14.21 35.14
C LYS A 299 58.61 -15.66 35.34
N SER A 300 57.33 -15.88 35.62
CA SER A 300 56.77 -17.22 35.79
C SER A 300 56.40 -17.86 34.44
N PRO A 301 56.94 -19.04 34.09
CA PRO A 301 56.57 -19.77 32.88
C PRO A 301 55.07 -20.12 32.81
N ALA A 302 54.40 -20.21 33.96
CA ALA A 302 52.97 -20.56 34.03
C ALA A 302 52.04 -19.39 33.65
N THR A 303 52.50 -18.15 33.76
CA THR A 303 51.65 -16.95 33.55
C THR A 303 52.14 -16.03 32.43
N LYS A 304 53.38 -16.19 31.96
CA LYS A 304 53.99 -15.33 30.93
C LYS A 304 53.17 -15.25 29.64
N ASP A 305 52.74 -16.39 29.10
CA ASP A 305 52.02 -16.43 27.82
C ASP A 305 50.62 -15.79 27.96
N ALA A 306 49.94 -16.04 29.08
CA ALA A 306 48.65 -15.44 29.37
C ALA A 306 48.76 -13.91 29.57
N TYR A 307 49.84 -13.44 30.20
CA TYR A 307 50.14 -12.01 30.31
C TYR A 307 50.41 -11.39 28.94
N SER A 308 51.24 -12.02 28.10
CA SER A 308 51.53 -11.53 26.73
C SER A 308 50.26 -11.43 25.90
N SER A 309 49.40 -12.46 25.94
CA SER A 309 48.13 -12.45 25.22
C SER A 309 47.20 -11.33 25.70
N ALA A 310 47.12 -11.07 27.00
CA ALA A 310 46.35 -9.96 27.55
C ALA A 310 46.88 -8.60 27.10
N GLN A 311 48.21 -8.46 27.06
CA GLN A 311 48.88 -7.25 26.58
C GLN A 311 48.65 -7.02 25.08
N GLU A 312 48.75 -8.08 24.27
CA GLU A 312 48.51 -8.04 22.82
C GLU A 312 47.06 -7.65 22.51
N ASN A 313 46.08 -8.26 23.18
CA ASN A 313 44.67 -7.90 23.01
C ASN A 313 44.39 -6.45 23.44
N LEU A 314 45.02 -5.98 24.52
CA LEU A 314 44.89 -4.59 24.96
C LEU A 314 45.53 -3.62 23.95
N GLY A 315 46.70 -3.95 23.41
CA GLY A 315 47.35 -3.18 22.36
C GLY A 315 46.47 -3.07 21.11
N ALA A 316 45.94 -4.20 20.64
CA ALA A 316 45.01 -4.24 19.52
C ALA A 316 43.71 -3.45 19.79
N ALA A 317 43.18 -3.51 21.02
CA ALA A 317 42.01 -2.72 21.42
C ALA A 317 42.27 -1.21 21.31
N ASN A 318 43.43 -0.74 21.76
CA ASN A 318 43.86 0.65 21.66
C ASN A 318 44.05 1.08 20.20
N GLU A 319 44.66 0.24 19.37
CA GLU A 319 44.82 0.50 17.92
C GLU A 319 43.47 0.61 17.21
N SER A 320 42.54 -0.32 17.48
CA SER A 320 41.17 -0.26 16.95
C SER A 320 40.41 0.99 17.42
N LEU A 321 40.60 1.42 18.67
CA LEU A 321 40.00 2.66 19.17
C LEU A 321 40.52 3.91 18.45
N ALA A 322 41.83 3.97 18.20
CA ALA A 322 42.46 5.06 17.47
C ALA A 322 41.98 5.09 16.01
N SER A 323 41.93 3.92 15.36
CA SER A 323 41.40 3.76 14.01
C SER A 323 39.93 4.21 13.94
N SER A 324 39.11 3.77 14.88
CA SER A 324 37.70 4.14 14.99
C SER A 324 37.51 5.65 15.11
N SER A 325 38.30 6.33 15.97
CA SER A 325 38.24 7.79 16.14
C SER A 325 38.63 8.52 14.85
N ASN A 326 39.67 8.06 14.15
CA ASN A 326 40.11 8.65 12.89
C ASN A 326 39.06 8.47 11.77
N LEU A 327 38.47 7.28 11.66
CA LEU A 327 37.39 7.01 10.69
C LEU A 327 36.16 7.89 10.96
N TYR A 328 35.85 8.17 12.23
CA TYR A 328 34.79 9.11 12.59
C TYR A 328 35.08 10.52 12.08
N GLU A 329 36.31 11.01 12.27
CA GLU A 329 36.75 12.32 11.78
C GLU A 329 36.76 12.42 10.26
N GLN A 330 36.99 11.30 9.56
CA GLN A 330 36.87 11.18 8.10
C GLN A 330 35.41 11.03 7.61
N GLU A 331 34.42 11.16 8.51
CA GLU A 331 32.99 10.95 8.24
C GLU A 331 32.64 9.53 7.73
N LYS A 332 33.53 8.56 7.93
CA LYS A 332 33.31 7.13 7.63
C LYS A 332 32.66 6.44 8.83
N TYR A 333 31.43 6.84 9.13
CA TYR A 333 30.75 6.44 10.35
C TYR A 333 30.49 4.93 10.46
N GLU A 334 30.17 4.25 9.36
CA GLU A 334 29.98 2.78 9.36
C GLU A 334 31.29 2.03 9.66
N ASP A 335 32.40 2.47 9.07
CA ASP A 335 33.73 1.89 9.35
C ASP A 335 34.17 2.18 10.79
N SER A 336 33.89 3.40 11.28
CA SER A 336 34.15 3.81 12.65
C SER A 336 33.39 2.94 13.66
N LEU A 337 32.12 2.63 13.37
CA LEU A 337 31.30 1.71 14.16
C LEU A 337 31.93 0.33 14.23
N ALA A 338 32.31 -0.26 13.09
CA ALA A 338 32.93 -1.58 13.07
C ALA A 338 34.23 -1.64 13.91
N GLN A 339 35.06 -0.60 13.81
CA GLN A 339 36.30 -0.52 14.61
C GLN A 339 36.03 -0.28 16.09
N SER A 340 35.00 0.49 16.45
CA SER A 340 34.62 0.71 17.85
C SER A 340 34.12 -0.58 18.51
N GLU A 341 33.32 -1.38 17.79
CA GLU A 341 32.85 -2.68 18.27
C GLU A 341 33.98 -3.68 18.45
N GLU A 342 34.94 -3.71 17.51
CA GLU A 342 36.13 -4.54 17.60
C GLU A 342 37.01 -4.13 18.78
N SER A 343 37.21 -2.82 18.99
CA SER A 343 37.96 -2.29 20.13
C SER A 343 37.35 -2.73 21.46
N ILE A 344 36.04 -2.60 21.62
CA ILE A 344 35.31 -3.02 22.82
C ILE A 344 35.48 -4.53 23.05
N ARG A 345 35.29 -5.33 21.99
CA ARG A 345 35.45 -6.79 22.07
C ARG A 345 36.85 -7.17 22.57
N LEU A 346 37.90 -6.57 22.03
CA LEU A 346 39.29 -6.85 22.40
C LEU A 346 39.60 -6.39 23.83
N ALA A 347 39.09 -5.22 24.23
CA ALA A 347 39.23 -4.69 25.57
C ALA A 347 38.56 -5.59 26.61
N GLU A 348 37.33 -6.05 26.36
CA GLU A 348 36.61 -7.01 27.21
C GLU A 348 37.37 -8.33 27.35
N ILE A 349 37.93 -8.86 26.25
CA ILE A 349 38.77 -10.06 26.29
C ILE A 349 40.00 -9.83 27.18
N SER A 350 40.66 -8.67 27.06
CA SER A 350 41.82 -8.35 27.89
C SER A 350 41.43 -8.24 29.38
N ILE A 351 40.29 -7.61 29.69
CA ILE A 351 39.74 -7.52 31.06
C ILE A 351 39.56 -8.92 31.67
N ASP A 352 38.93 -9.84 30.95
CA ASP A 352 38.72 -11.22 31.41
C ASP A 352 40.05 -11.97 31.65
N GLN A 353 41.03 -11.75 30.77
CA GLN A 353 42.37 -12.34 30.90
C GLN A 353 43.12 -11.76 32.11
N VAL A 354 43.02 -10.45 32.33
CA VAL A 354 43.58 -9.75 33.50
C VAL A 354 42.97 -10.30 34.79
N GLU A 355 41.65 -10.49 34.84
CA GLU A 355 40.98 -11.06 36.01
C GLU A 355 41.44 -12.49 36.29
N THR A 356 41.57 -13.32 35.25
CA THR A 356 42.11 -14.68 35.35
C THR A 356 43.56 -14.68 35.88
N LEU A 357 44.39 -13.75 35.41
CA LEU A 357 45.77 -13.58 35.88
C LEU A 357 45.83 -13.14 37.35
N LYS A 358 44.96 -12.24 37.79
CA LYS A 358 44.86 -11.84 39.21
C LYS A 358 44.53 -13.04 40.09
N LEU A 359 43.57 -13.88 39.69
CA LEU A 359 43.19 -15.09 40.43
C LEU A 359 44.34 -16.10 40.52
N ASN A 360 45.08 -16.30 39.42
CA ASN A 360 46.20 -17.25 39.39
C ASN A 360 47.46 -16.72 40.09
N GLY A 361 47.66 -15.39 40.12
CA GLY A 361 48.81 -14.74 40.77
C GLY A 361 48.70 -14.62 42.30
N LEU A 362 47.49 -14.75 42.87
CA LEU A 362 47.26 -14.79 44.32
C LEU A 362 47.47 -16.19 44.95
N ALA A 363 47.62 -17.24 44.14
CA ALA A 363 47.91 -18.58 44.64
C ALA A 363 49.40 -18.69 45.02
N THR A 364 49.74 -18.50 46.29
CA THR A 364 51.04 -18.92 46.81
C THR A 364 51.21 -20.43 46.63
N PRO A 365 52.39 -20.92 46.21
CA PRO A 365 52.66 -22.35 46.19
C PRO A 365 52.82 -22.81 47.64
N SER A 366 51.77 -23.42 48.20
CA SER A 366 51.87 -24.29 49.36
C SER A 366 51.37 -25.66 48.96
N ASP A 367 52.22 -26.64 49.25
CA ASP A 367 52.17 -28.02 48.78
C ASP A 367 50.83 -28.74 49.03
N THR A 368 50.39 -29.42 47.98
CA THR A 368 49.65 -30.69 47.96
C THR A 368 48.67 -30.98 49.11
N LYS A 369 47.37 -31.05 48.78
CA LYS A 369 46.61 -32.32 48.84
C LYS A 369 45.19 -32.16 48.31
N LYS A 370 44.90 -32.99 47.32
CA LYS A 370 43.59 -33.50 46.94
C LYS A 370 42.82 -33.98 48.18
N LYS A 371 41.76 -33.29 48.59
CA LYS A 371 40.55 -33.92 49.18
C LYS A 371 39.39 -32.93 49.31
N ASP A 372 38.42 -33.13 48.43
CA ASP A 372 36.98 -33.24 48.70
C ASP A 372 36.47 -32.73 50.05
N ARG A 373 35.61 -31.70 50.00
CA ARG A 373 34.56 -31.42 50.98
C ARG A 373 33.48 -30.55 50.32
N ALA A 374 32.50 -31.16 49.65
CA ALA A 374 31.22 -31.54 50.22
C ALA A 374 30.46 -30.34 50.83
N THR A 375 29.56 -29.75 50.03
CA THR A 375 28.37 -29.05 50.52
C THR A 375 27.23 -30.07 50.55
N THR A 376 26.88 -30.48 51.76
CA THR A 376 25.62 -31.10 52.12
C THR A 376 24.46 -30.14 51.85
N VAL A 377 23.44 -30.57 51.10
CA VAL A 377 22.03 -30.41 51.50
C VAL A 377 21.29 -31.68 51.08
N LYS A 378 20.42 -32.09 52.01
CA LYS A 378 19.69 -33.33 52.15
C LYS A 378 18.69 -33.59 51.03
N GLU A 379 18.53 -34.89 50.75
CA GLU A 379 17.43 -35.52 50.02
C GLU A 379 16.09 -35.36 50.76
N ASP A 380 15.02 -35.32 49.98
CA ASP A 380 13.78 -36.09 50.14
C ASP A 380 13.09 -35.97 48.76
N GLY A 381 12.61 -36.98 48.05
CA GLY A 381 12.43 -38.41 48.27
C GLY A 381 11.41 -38.89 47.22
N ASN A 382 11.47 -40.17 46.84
CA ASN A 382 10.46 -40.94 46.09
C ASN A 382 10.36 -40.69 44.57
N LYS A 383 10.83 -41.54 43.65
CA LYS A 383 10.61 -42.99 43.38
C LYS A 383 9.25 -43.29 42.75
N SER A 384 9.29 -43.90 41.56
CA SER A 384 8.38 -44.91 40.97
C SER A 384 8.24 -44.62 39.47
N ASP A 385 8.80 -45.37 38.51
CA ASP A 385 8.66 -46.78 38.12
C ASP A 385 7.77 -46.93 36.87
N THR A 386 8.17 -47.92 36.05
CA THR A 386 7.38 -48.75 35.10
C THR A 386 6.80 -48.12 33.81
N THR A 387 7.35 -48.51 32.64
CA THR A 387 6.77 -49.40 31.56
C THR A 387 5.66 -48.78 30.71
N GLU A 388 5.44 -49.05 29.42
CA GLU A 388 6.14 -49.70 28.30
C GLU A 388 5.22 -49.43 27.07
N THR A 389 5.82 -49.41 25.87
CA THR A 389 5.24 -49.84 24.58
C THR A 389 4.26 -48.96 23.76
N THR A 390 4.59 -48.94 22.46
CA THR A 390 3.75 -48.95 21.23
C THR A 390 3.31 -47.63 20.57
N GLU A 391 4.17 -47.15 19.66
CA GLU A 391 3.97 -47.08 18.20
C GLU A 391 2.63 -46.57 17.57
N VAL A 392 2.78 -45.54 16.72
CA VAL A 392 2.21 -45.34 15.34
C VAL A 392 1.31 -44.11 15.10
N THR A 393 1.93 -43.15 14.38
CA THR A 393 1.47 -42.22 13.32
C THR A 393 0.44 -41.09 13.50
N SER A 394 0.80 -40.02 12.75
CA SER A 394 0.01 -39.01 12.01
C SER A 394 -0.41 -37.70 12.70
N ASP A 395 0.29 -36.65 12.25
CA ASP A 395 -0.19 -35.37 11.71
C ASP A 395 -0.88 -34.28 12.56
N THR A 396 -0.23 -33.12 12.47
CA THR A 396 -0.76 -31.75 12.33
C THR A 396 -1.42 -31.09 13.54
N SER A 397 -0.70 -30.16 14.19
CA SER A 397 -0.87 -28.70 14.01
C SER A 397 -0.15 -27.87 15.08
N ASN A 398 0.45 -26.76 14.64
CA ASN A 398 0.80 -25.51 15.32
C ASN A 398 1.66 -25.54 16.61
N GLU A 399 2.89 -24.99 16.50
CA GLU A 399 3.24 -23.68 17.08
C GLU A 399 4.71 -23.31 16.78
N GLY A 400 4.97 -22.01 16.62
CA GLY A 400 6.24 -21.46 16.15
C GLY A 400 7.44 -21.85 17.02
N GLY A 401 8.42 -22.50 16.42
CA GLY A 401 9.68 -22.83 17.05
C GLY A 401 10.81 -22.85 16.02
N SER A 402 11.86 -22.08 16.31
CA SER A 402 13.12 -22.01 15.56
C SER A 402 13.53 -23.36 14.97
N SER A 403 13.66 -23.45 13.64
CA SER A 403 13.93 -24.69 12.87
C SER A 403 15.21 -25.46 13.25
N ASN A 404 15.98 -24.94 14.21
CA ASN A 404 17.30 -25.42 14.59
C ASN A 404 17.33 -26.14 15.94
N LEU A 405 16.23 -26.18 16.71
CA LEU A 405 16.21 -26.75 18.06
C LEU A 405 15.27 -27.97 18.16
N LYS A 406 15.80 -29.09 18.66
CA LYS A 406 15.09 -30.35 18.84
C LYS A 406 15.12 -30.77 20.31
N ASP A 407 13.96 -31.04 20.91
CA ASP A 407 13.90 -31.57 22.27
C ASP A 407 14.38 -33.04 22.33
N LEU A 408 15.25 -33.35 23.28
CA LEU A 408 15.75 -34.70 23.57
C LEU A 408 15.16 -35.29 24.86
N GLY A 409 14.34 -34.54 25.59
CA GLY A 409 13.74 -34.93 26.86
C GLY A 409 14.69 -34.73 28.05
N LYS A 410 14.13 -34.78 29.27
CA LYS A 410 14.85 -34.58 30.54
C LYS A 410 15.64 -33.26 30.60
N GLY A 411 15.09 -32.21 29.97
CA GLY A 411 15.71 -30.89 29.89
C GLY A 411 16.90 -30.79 28.91
N TRP A 412 17.21 -31.85 28.17
CA TRP A 412 18.21 -31.82 27.10
C TRP A 412 17.58 -31.38 25.80
N LYS A 413 18.30 -30.54 25.06
CA LYS A 413 17.93 -30.16 23.69
C LYS A 413 19.10 -30.44 22.74
N GLN A 414 18.83 -30.50 21.45
CA GLN A 414 19.83 -30.57 20.41
C GLN A 414 19.65 -29.37 19.49
N TYR A 415 20.68 -28.53 19.43
CA TYR A 415 20.73 -27.37 18.56
C TYR A 415 21.58 -27.65 17.33
N THR A 416 21.09 -27.28 16.16
CA THR A 416 21.83 -27.32 14.91
C THR A 416 22.36 -25.92 14.62
N VAL A 417 23.68 -25.73 14.63
CA VAL A 417 24.30 -24.42 14.39
C VAL A 417 23.84 -23.86 13.04
N SER A 418 23.29 -22.65 13.06
CA SER A 418 22.77 -21.98 11.87
C SER A 418 23.84 -21.13 11.19
N LYS A 419 23.70 -20.91 9.88
CA LYS A 419 24.49 -19.93 9.14
C LYS A 419 23.73 -18.60 9.13
N SER A 420 23.78 -17.88 10.25
CA SER A 420 23.13 -16.57 10.46
C SER A 420 24.10 -15.40 10.27
N ASN A 421 23.58 -14.18 10.11
CA ASN A 421 24.36 -12.94 10.22
C ASN A 421 23.71 -12.05 11.30
N PRO A 422 24.33 -11.88 12.48
CA PRO A 422 25.68 -12.35 12.84
C PRO A 422 25.74 -13.87 13.04
N ALA A 423 26.91 -14.47 12.80
CA ALA A 423 27.11 -15.92 12.90
C ALA A 423 26.84 -16.45 14.32
N ASP A 424 26.25 -17.66 14.40
CA ASP A 424 26.06 -18.35 15.67
C ASP A 424 27.43 -18.62 16.34
N CYS A 425 27.56 -18.21 17.59
CA CYS A 425 28.62 -18.62 18.51
C CYS A 425 27.99 -19.22 19.77
N LEU A 426 28.76 -19.92 20.61
CA LEU A 426 28.20 -20.57 21.81
C LEU A 426 27.44 -19.60 22.73
N TRP A 427 27.92 -18.36 22.82
CA TRP A 427 27.30 -17.26 23.57
C TRP A 427 25.92 -16.89 23.00
N ARG A 428 25.82 -16.64 21.69
CA ARG A 428 24.55 -16.33 21.02
C ARG A 428 23.58 -17.50 21.05
N ILE A 429 24.07 -18.75 20.98
CA ILE A 429 23.22 -19.93 21.10
C ILE A 429 22.60 -19.97 22.51
N ALA A 430 23.38 -19.71 23.56
CA ALA A 430 22.88 -19.66 24.94
C ALA A 430 21.89 -18.51 25.19
N GLU A 431 22.08 -17.37 24.52
CA GLU A 431 21.21 -16.19 24.61
C GLU A 431 19.80 -16.42 24.07
N LYS A 432 19.62 -17.33 23.10
CA LYS A 432 18.30 -17.55 22.49
C LYS A 432 17.26 -17.95 23.55
N THR A 433 16.07 -17.37 23.42
CA THR A 433 14.95 -17.54 24.36
C THR A 433 14.52 -19.00 24.51
N ASP A 434 14.63 -19.77 23.43
CA ASP A 434 14.30 -21.19 23.35
C ASP A 434 15.44 -22.11 23.86
N VAL A 435 16.65 -21.59 24.11
CA VAL A 435 17.79 -22.35 24.64
C VAL A 435 17.92 -22.17 26.15
N TYR A 436 18.49 -21.04 26.60
CA TYR A 436 18.59 -20.70 28.03
C TYR A 436 18.04 -19.33 28.38
N ASN A 437 17.86 -18.45 27.39
CA ASN A 437 17.62 -17.02 27.61
C ASN A 437 18.68 -16.40 28.54
N ASP A 438 19.93 -16.89 28.45
CA ASP A 438 21.05 -16.43 29.27
C ASP A 438 22.35 -16.79 28.58
N SER A 439 22.99 -15.77 28.01
CA SER A 439 24.22 -15.92 27.25
C SER A 439 25.38 -16.43 28.10
N LYS A 440 25.39 -16.18 29.42
CA LYS A 440 26.46 -16.61 30.35
C LYS A 440 26.51 -18.13 30.53
N LEU A 441 25.49 -18.85 30.08
CA LEU A 441 25.41 -20.33 30.18
C LEU A 441 26.05 -21.06 28.99
N TRP A 442 26.68 -20.33 28.07
CA TRP A 442 27.46 -20.93 26.97
C TRP A 442 28.54 -21.95 27.41
N PRO A 443 29.23 -21.81 28.57
CA PRO A 443 30.22 -22.80 29.00
C PRO A 443 29.61 -24.18 29.23
N ARG A 444 28.32 -24.25 29.61
CA ARG A 444 27.60 -25.53 29.77
C ARG A 444 27.43 -26.24 28.42
N ILE A 445 27.16 -25.49 27.36
CA ILE A 445 27.09 -26.03 25.99
C ILE A 445 28.46 -26.59 25.58
N PHE A 446 29.53 -25.84 25.86
CA PHE A 446 30.89 -26.31 25.59
C PHE A 446 31.21 -27.60 26.36
N GLU A 447 30.91 -27.63 27.66
CA GLU A 447 31.21 -28.77 28.54
C GLU A 447 30.49 -30.04 28.10
N ALA A 448 29.20 -29.95 27.77
CA ALA A 448 28.42 -31.08 27.27
C ALA A 448 28.88 -31.59 25.88
N ASN A 449 29.67 -30.81 25.15
CA ASN A 449 30.14 -31.12 23.80
C ASN A 449 31.66 -31.16 23.68
N ARG A 450 32.43 -31.32 24.76
CA ARG A 450 33.92 -31.38 24.69
C ARG A 450 34.46 -32.43 23.72
N GLY A 451 33.72 -33.51 23.48
CA GLY A 451 34.07 -34.51 22.46
C GLY A 451 33.89 -34.05 21.02
N LYS A 452 33.09 -32.99 20.77
CA LYS A 452 32.76 -32.44 19.45
C LYS A 452 33.34 -31.05 19.20
N ILE A 453 33.55 -30.25 20.25
CA ILE A 453 34.09 -28.90 20.17
C ILE A 453 35.47 -28.92 20.84
N LYS A 454 36.53 -28.89 20.02
CA LYS A 454 37.91 -28.81 20.52
C LYS A 454 38.30 -27.40 20.94
N ASN A 455 37.85 -26.39 20.19
CA ASN A 455 38.08 -24.98 20.46
C ASN A 455 36.74 -24.28 20.74
N LYS A 456 36.60 -23.69 21.93
CA LYS A 456 35.39 -22.98 22.38
C LYS A 456 34.90 -21.86 21.44
N ASN A 457 35.82 -21.28 20.67
CA ASN A 457 35.53 -20.18 19.75
C ASN A 457 35.22 -20.63 18.31
N LEU A 458 35.26 -21.95 18.03
CA LEU A 458 35.11 -22.47 16.68
C LEU A 458 34.02 -23.54 16.62
N ILE A 459 32.86 -23.15 16.10
CA ILE A 459 31.74 -24.03 15.76
C ILE A 459 31.37 -23.82 14.29
N TYR A 460 30.86 -24.86 13.62
CA TYR A 460 30.59 -24.84 12.19
C TYR A 460 29.09 -24.91 11.90
N PRO A 461 28.59 -24.28 10.83
CA PRO A 461 27.20 -24.45 10.39
C PRO A 461 26.83 -25.93 10.24
N ARG A 462 25.58 -26.27 10.59
CA ARG A 462 25.02 -27.63 10.63
C ARG A 462 25.61 -28.57 11.69
N GLN A 463 26.53 -28.09 12.53
CA GLN A 463 27.04 -28.87 13.65
C GLN A 463 25.92 -29.09 14.70
N LYS A 464 25.73 -30.34 15.13
CA LYS A 464 24.71 -30.71 16.13
C LYS A 464 25.30 -30.71 17.54
N LEU A 465 24.89 -29.73 18.33
CA LEU A 465 25.32 -29.51 19.71
C LEU A 465 24.26 -29.97 20.69
N ASN A 466 24.67 -30.68 21.74
CA ASN A 466 23.80 -31.07 22.83
C ASN A 466 23.73 -29.92 23.84
N ILE A 467 22.54 -29.42 24.09
CA ILE A 467 22.27 -28.38 25.08
C ILE A 467 21.84 -29.10 26.37
N PRO A 468 22.66 -29.08 27.44
CA PRO A 468 22.26 -29.66 28.72
C PRO A 468 21.14 -28.85 29.40
N PRO A 469 20.54 -29.34 30.48
CA PRO A 469 19.60 -28.55 31.28
C PRO A 469 20.23 -27.26 31.82
N LYS A 470 19.41 -26.20 31.94
CA LYS A 470 19.83 -24.86 32.41
C LYS A 470 20.51 -24.90 33.79
N SER A 471 20.06 -25.79 34.68
CA SER A 471 20.59 -25.97 36.03
C SER A 471 20.92 -27.45 36.31
N GLY A 472 21.66 -27.71 37.40
CA GLY A 472 22.07 -29.06 37.80
C GLY A 472 23.38 -29.54 37.18
N LYS A 473 23.79 -30.77 37.52
CA LYS A 473 25.01 -31.41 37.01
C LYS A 473 24.85 -31.75 35.53
N ILE A 474 25.87 -31.45 34.71
CA ILE A 474 25.89 -31.80 33.28
C ILE A 474 26.13 -33.31 33.17
N GLY A 475 25.05 -34.06 32.97
CA GLY A 475 25.10 -35.50 32.73
C GLY A 475 25.43 -35.84 31.28
N SER A 476 25.22 -37.10 30.91
CA SER A 476 25.25 -37.51 29.50
C SER A 476 23.92 -37.18 28.83
N PRO A 477 23.92 -36.71 27.57
CA PRO A 477 22.68 -36.55 26.80
C PRO A 477 21.97 -37.90 26.67
N PRO A 478 20.63 -37.94 26.75
CA PRO A 478 19.89 -39.18 26.55
C PRO A 478 20.23 -39.74 25.16
N ARG A 479 20.66 -41.01 25.13
CA ARG A 479 20.80 -41.75 23.88
C ARG A 479 19.38 -42.02 23.38
N LYS A 480 19.03 -41.49 22.22
CA LYS A 480 17.83 -41.93 21.51
C LYS A 480 18.04 -43.34 21.01
#